data_AF-A0A3N5KBF8-F1
#
_entry.id   AF-A0A3N5KBF8-F1
#
_cell.length_a   1.000
_cell.length_b   1.000
_cell.length_c   1.000
_cell.angle_alpha   90.00
_cell.angle_beta   90.00
_cell.angle_gamma   90.00
#
_symmetry.space_group_name_H-M   'P 1'
#
loop_
_entity.id
_entity.type
_entity.pdbx_description
1 polymer ?
#
loop_
_entity_poly.entity_id
_entity_poly.type
_entity_poly.pdbx_seq_one_letter_code
_entity_poly.pdbx_strand_id
1 'polypeptide(L)' 'MALGAAIWAGLGAGVFTDYREAIGRMVHIERAVAPVAERRAVYDGLYRQYVDLYPATRSTMHSLAKMG' A
#
# COMPACT_ATOMS: atom_id res chain seq x y z
N MET A 1 -6.83 3.36 -14.80
CA MET A 1 -5.35 3.24 -14.85
C MET A 1 -4.77 4.09 -15.98
N ALA A 2 -4.92 5.43 -15.95
CA ALA A 2 -4.58 6.28 -17.10
C ALA A 2 -3.09 6.68 -17.14
N LEU A 3 -2.52 7.12 -16.00
CA LEU A 3 -1.13 7.58 -15.93
C LEU A 3 -0.13 6.48 -16.28
N GLY A 4 -0.32 5.27 -15.75
CA GLY A 4 0.53 4.12 -16.08
C GLY A 4 0.47 3.76 -17.58
N ALA A 5 -0.70 3.85 -18.20
CA ALA A 5 -0.84 3.63 -19.64
C ALA A 5 -0.14 4.72 -20.45
N ALA A 6 -0.21 5.98 -20.04
CA ALA A 6 0.48 7.09 -20.70
C ALA A 6 2.01 6.96 -20.62
N ILE A 7 2.56 6.51 -19.49
CA ILE A 7 3.99 6.20 -19.35
C ILE A 7 4.41 5.12 -20.36
N TRP A 8 3.65 4.02 -20.45
CA TRP A 8 3.93 2.94 -21.40
C TRP A 8 3.81 3.39 -22.85
N ALA A 9 2.78 4.17 -23.18
CA ALA A 9 2.60 4.72 -24.52
C ALA A 9 3.76 5.66 -24.90
N GLY A 10 4.23 6.51 -23.98
CA GLY A 10 5.37 7.38 -24.22
C GLY A 10 6.67 6.62 -24.46
N LEU A 11 6.91 5.52 -23.73
CA LEU A 11 8.04 4.62 -23.97
C LEU A 11 7.93 3.93 -25.34
N GLY A 12 6.78 3.33 -25.65
CA GLY A 12 6.56 2.63 -26.92
C GLY A 12 6.59 3.56 -28.14
N ALA A 13 6.22 4.83 -27.95
CA ALA A 13 6.29 5.88 -28.98
C ALA A 13 7.66 6.57 -29.06
N GLY A 14 8.63 6.21 -28.22
CA GLY A 14 9.98 6.82 -28.21
C GLY A 14 10.02 8.26 -27.70
N VAL A 15 8.97 8.70 -26.98
CA VAL A 15 8.90 10.04 -26.35
C VAL A 15 9.84 10.15 -25.15
N PHE A 16 10.11 9.02 -24.49
CA PHE A 16 11.04 8.91 -23.37
C PHE A 16 12.10 7.84 -23.67
N THR A 17 13.32 8.09 -23.22
CA THR A 17 14.47 7.20 -23.43
C THR A 17 14.37 5.96 -22.53
N ASP A 18 13.88 6.14 -21.31
CA ASP A 18 13.69 5.08 -20.34
C ASP A 18 12.56 5.38 -19.35
N TYR A 19 12.27 4.41 -18.49
CA TYR A 19 11.20 4.50 -17.50
C TYR A 19 11.47 5.59 -16.44
N ARG A 20 12.73 5.87 -16.11
CA ARG A 20 13.10 6.87 -15.10
C ARG A 20 12.81 8.27 -15.62
N GLU A 21 13.10 8.53 -16.89
CA GLU A 21 12.76 9.79 -17.54
C GLU A 21 11.24 10.01 -17.54
N ALA A 22 10.48 9.00 -17.96
CA ALA A 22 9.01 9.08 -18.00
C ALA A 22 8.41 9.33 -16.61
N ILE A 23 8.86 8.61 -15.58
CA ILE A 23 8.41 8.80 -14.19
C ILE A 23 8.80 10.20 -13.71
N GLY A 24 10.05 10.62 -13.90
CA GLY A 24 10.53 11.92 -13.44
C GLY A 24 9.78 13.11 -14.06
N ARG A 25 9.28 12.94 -15.28
CA ARG A 25 8.52 13.97 -16.00
C ARG A 25 7.02 13.99 -15.69
N MET A 26 6.46 12.89 -15.18
CA MET A 26 5.00 12.74 -15.04
C MET A 26 4.52 12.49 -13.61
N VAL A 27 5.40 12.04 -12.70
CA VAL A 27 5.07 11.72 -11.31
C VAL A 27 5.63 12.80 -10.40
N HIS A 28 4.75 13.36 -9.56
CA HIS A 28 5.10 14.41 -8.62
C HIS A 28 4.63 14.04 -7.22
N ILE A 29 5.51 14.26 -6.22
CA ILE A 29 5.14 14.10 -4.82
C ILE A 29 4.29 15.30 -4.43
N GLU A 30 3.00 15.08 -4.21
CA GLU A 30 2.10 16.12 -3.70
C GLU A 30 2.29 16.35 -2.20
N ARG A 31 2.42 15.25 -1.43
CA ARG A 31 2.56 15.30 0.03
C ARG A 31 3.37 14.13 0.55
N ALA A 32 4.32 14.41 1.42
CA ALA A 32 4.99 13.40 2.24
C ALA A 32 4.34 13.36 3.63
N VAL A 33 4.05 12.14 4.12
CA VAL A 33 3.58 11.93 5.50
C VAL A 33 4.69 11.22 6.25
N ALA A 34 5.31 11.94 7.18
CA ALA A 34 6.35 11.39 8.03
C ALA A 34 5.75 10.72 9.29
N PRO A 35 6.38 9.67 9.83
CA PRO A 35 6.00 9.11 11.12
C PRO A 35 6.13 10.15 12.24
N VAL A 36 5.17 10.15 13.17
CA VAL A 36 5.23 10.93 14.41
C VAL A 36 5.81 10.03 15.51
N ALA A 37 7.04 10.31 15.94
CA ALA A 37 7.82 9.43 16.81
C ALA A 37 7.10 9.11 18.13
N GLU A 38 6.41 10.09 18.69
CA GLU A 38 5.66 10.01 19.95
C GLU A 38 4.49 9.02 19.86
N ARG A 39 3.94 8.79 18.65
CA ARG A 39 2.81 7.88 18.45
C ARG A 39 3.23 6.43 18.29
N ARG A 40 4.54 6.15 18.11
CA ARG A 40 5.05 4.81 17.85
C ARG A 40 4.61 3.80 18.91
N ALA A 41 4.82 4.11 20.19
CA ALA A 41 4.49 3.20 21.28
C ALA A 41 2.98 2.85 21.33
N VAL A 42 2.12 3.82 21.02
CA VAL A 42 0.67 3.62 20.95
C VAL A 42 0.32 2.65 19.82
N TYR A 43 0.85 2.90 18.61
CA TYR A 43 0.59 2.03 17.47
C TYR A 43 1.21 0.63 17.65
N ASP A 44 2.38 0.51 18.27
CA ASP A 44 2.99 -0.80 18.57
C ASP A 44 2.09 -1.63 19.51
N GLY A 45 1.50 -1.00 20.52
CA GLY A 45 0.54 -1.65 21.43
C GLY A 45 -0.74 -2.08 20.70
N LEU A 46 -1.33 -1.18 19.91
CA LEU A 46 -2.53 -1.48 19.12
C LEU A 46 -2.29 -2.58 18.09
N TYR A 47 -1.14 -2.56 17.42
CA TYR A 47 -0.78 -3.55 16.42
C TYR A 47 -0.62 -4.94 17.03
N ARG A 48 -0.01 -5.06 18.20
CA ARG A 48 0.06 -6.34 18.93
C ARG A 48 -1.33 -6.90 19.21
N GLN A 49 -2.23 -6.08 19.75
CA GLN A 49 -3.61 -6.51 20.02
C GLN A 49 -4.35 -6.93 18.73
N TYR A 50 -4.17 -6.19 17.63
CA TYR A 50 -4.73 -6.54 16.34
C TYR A 50 -4.22 -7.89 15.82
N VAL A 51 -2.92 -8.16 15.96
CA VAL A 51 -2.31 -9.44 15.57
C VAL A 51 -2.84 -10.58 16.44
N ASP A 52 -2.95 -10.37 17.75
CA ASP A 52 -3.45 -11.38 18.71
C ASP A 52 -4.94 -11.67 18.56
N LEU A 53 -5.71 -10.72 18.02
CA LEU A 53 -7.14 -10.88 17.77
C LEU A 53 -7.44 -12.02 16.79
N TYR A 54 -6.62 -12.19 15.76
CA TYR A 54 -6.83 -13.25 14.77
C TYR A 54 -6.78 -14.65 15.37
N PRO A 55 -5.68 -15.11 16.01
CA PRO A 55 -5.63 -16.45 16.59
C PRO A 55 -6.71 -16.67 17.66
N ALA A 56 -7.05 -15.65 18.45
CA ALA A 56 -8.10 -15.73 19.46
C ALA A 56 -9.49 -16.02 18.88
N THR A 57 -9.78 -15.52 17.67
CA THR A 57 -11.11 -15.63 17.04
C THR A 57 -11.16 -16.66 15.91
N ARG A 58 -10.00 -17.09 15.39
CA ARG A 58 -9.84 -17.94 14.20
C ARG A 58 -10.68 -19.21 14.26
N SER A 59 -10.64 -19.94 15.37
CA SER A 59 -11.38 -21.21 15.53
C SER A 59 -12.88 -21.00 15.40
N THR A 60 -13.44 -20.04 16.14
CA THR A 60 -14.87 -19.72 16.12
C THR A 60 -15.30 -19.23 14.74
N MET A 61 -14.52 -18.38 14.09
CA MET A 61 -14.82 -17.90 12.74
C MET A 61 -14.82 -19.04 11.70
N HIS A 62 -13.85 -19.96 11.76
CA HIS A 62 -13.84 -21.15 10.89
C HIS A 62 -15.01 -22.09 11.17
N SER A 63 -15.43 -22.21 12.43
CA SER A 63 -16.62 -22.99 12.79
C SER A 63 -17.88 -22.37 12.19
N LEU A 64 -18.05 -21.06 12.32
CA LEU A 64 -19.18 -20.33 11.72
C LEU A 64 -19.23 -20.48 10.21
N ALA A 65 -18.10 -20.36 9.52
CA ALA A 65 -18.02 -20.48 8.07
C ALA A 65 -18.38 -21.88 7.54
N LYS A 66 -18.32 -22.93 8.38
CA LYS A 66 -18.72 -24.30 8.01
C LYS A 66 -20.20 -24.60 8.28
N MET A 67 -20.89 -23.74 9.02
CA MET A 67 -22.30 -23.92 9.38
C MET A 67 -23.27 -23.24 8.38
N GLY A 68 -22.76 -22.36 7.52
CA GLY A 68 -23.48 -21.85 6.35
C GLY A 68 -23.05 -22.60 5.09
#